data_AF-A0A934JS63-F1
#
_entry.id   AF-A0A934JS63-F1
#
_cell.length_a   1.000
_cell.length_b   1.000
_cell.length_c   1.000
_cell.angle_alpha   90.00
_cell.angle_beta   90.00
_cell.angle_gamma   90.00
#
_symmetry.space_group_name_H-M   'P 1'
#
loop_
_entity.id
_entity.type
_entity.pdbx_description
1 polymer ?
#
loop_
_entity_poly.entity_id
_entity_poly.type
_entity_poly.pdbx_seq_one_letter_code
_entity_poly.pdbx_strand_id
1 'polypeptide(L)'
;MVERERILRGWTRAQLTEAAAIDPKTLRDLLNGRRRPTLGTVATLSRALDVPLAEVIAIVEQPRLPRGGQSEPTQDLLPLE
;
A
#
# COMPACT_ATOMS: atom_id res chain seq x y z
N MET A 1 4.26 -9.36 3.70
CA MET A 1 3.66 -10.09 4.82
C MET A 1 2.60 -11.08 4.35
N VAL A 2 1.45 -10.62 3.82
CA VAL A 2 0.34 -11.48 3.32
C VAL A 2 0.79 -12.67 2.45
N GLU A 3 1.66 -12.42 1.47
CA GLU A 3 2.10 -13.48 0.55
C GLU A 3 2.99 -14.53 1.23
N ARG A 4 3.84 -14.10 2.17
CA ARG A 4 4.69 -15.01 2.96
C ARG A 4 3.83 -15.90 3.84
N GLU A 5 2.86 -15.33 4.54
CA GLU A 5 2.00 -16.05 5.48
C GLU A 5 1.16 -17.12 4.78
N ARG A 6 0.59 -16.78 3.61
CA ARG A 6 -0.10 -17.72 2.73
C ARG A 6 0.79 -18.91 2.35
N ILE A 7 2.05 -18.65 1.97
CA ILE A 7 3.00 -19.70 1.56
C ILE A 7 3.35 -20.62 2.72
N LEU A 8 3.58 -20.07 3.92
CA LEU A 8 3.86 -20.88 5.11
C LEU A 8 2.71 -21.81 5.48
N ARG A 9 1.47 -21.39 5.19
CA ARG A 9 0.26 -22.20 5.34
C ARG A 9 0.02 -23.20 4.21
N GLY A 10 0.86 -23.21 3.17
CA GLY A 10 0.67 -24.04 1.98
C GLY A 10 -0.55 -23.65 1.14
N TRP A 11 -1.09 -22.44 1.33
CA TRP A 11 -2.27 -21.98 0.61
C TRP A 11 -1.90 -21.48 -0.78
N THR A 12 -2.79 -21.59 -1.74
CA THR A 12 -2.76 -20.88 -3.03
C THR A 12 -3.39 -19.48 -2.88
N ARG A 13 -3.17 -18.60 -3.87
CA ARG A 13 -3.82 -17.26 -3.86
C ARG A 13 -5.35 -17.36 -3.94
N ALA A 14 -5.88 -18.36 -4.64
CA ALA A 14 -7.31 -18.62 -4.74
C ALA A 14 -7.90 -18.98 -3.37
N GLN A 15 -7.23 -19.88 -2.63
CA GLN A 15 -7.63 -20.25 -1.27
C GLN A 15 -7.60 -19.06 -0.31
N LEU A 16 -6.59 -18.18 -0.43
CA LEU A 16 -6.56 -16.95 0.37
C LEU A 16 -7.74 -16.02 0.05
N THR A 17 -8.04 -15.81 -1.24
CA THR A 17 -9.18 -14.95 -1.63
C THR A 17 -10.52 -15.49 -1.19
N GLU A 18 -10.69 -16.81 -1.24
CA GLU A 18 -11.87 -17.51 -0.75
C GLU A 18 -12.01 -17.36 0.77
N ALA A 19 -10.95 -17.69 1.52
CA ALA A 19 -10.95 -17.58 2.98
C ALA A 19 -11.15 -16.14 3.48
N ALA A 20 -10.64 -15.14 2.76
CA ALA A 20 -10.79 -13.72 3.11
C ALA A 20 -12.06 -13.08 2.52
N ALA A 21 -12.85 -13.82 1.74
CA ALA A 21 -14.02 -13.32 1.01
C ALA A 21 -13.72 -12.04 0.20
N ILE A 22 -12.60 -12.02 -0.52
CA ILE A 22 -12.21 -10.90 -1.40
C ILE A 22 -12.08 -11.35 -2.84
N ASP A 23 -12.32 -10.43 -3.76
CA ASP A 23 -12.16 -10.71 -5.18
C ASP A 23 -10.67 -10.96 -5.55
N PRO A 24 -10.35 -11.98 -6.39
CA PRO A 24 -8.97 -12.26 -6.82
C PRO A 24 -8.25 -11.08 -7.49
N LYS A 25 -8.99 -10.20 -8.19
CA LYS A 25 -8.45 -8.95 -8.72
C LYS A 25 -8.05 -7.99 -7.61
N THR A 26 -8.82 -7.92 -6.53
CA THR A 26 -8.48 -7.09 -5.36
C THR A 26 -7.16 -7.55 -4.74
N LEU A 27 -6.98 -8.86 -4.52
CA LEU A 27 -5.71 -9.39 -4.01
C LEU A 27 -4.55 -9.06 -4.97
N ARG A 28 -4.75 -9.24 -6.27
CA ARG A 28 -3.73 -8.96 -7.29
C ARG A 28 -3.33 -7.48 -7.32
N ASP A 29 -4.30 -6.57 -7.31
CA ASP A 29 -4.05 -5.13 -7.33
C ASP A 29 -3.35 -4.65 -6.05
N LEU A 30 -3.69 -5.26 -4.91
CA LEU A 30 -3.02 -5.03 -3.62
C LEU A 30 -1.56 -5.49 -3.66
N LEU A 31 -1.29 -6.72 -4.10
CA LEU A 31 0.06 -7.28 -4.16
C LEU A 31 0.97 -6.54 -5.15
N ASN A 32 0.40 -6.03 -6.24
CA ASN A 32 1.13 -5.26 -7.24
C ASN A 32 1.26 -3.76 -6.89
N GLY A 33 0.77 -3.33 -5.71
CA GLY A 33 0.82 -1.93 -5.28
C GLY A 33 -0.03 -0.97 -6.11
N ARG A 34 -0.93 -1.47 -6.98
CA ARG A 34 -1.81 -0.64 -7.82
C ARG A 34 -2.91 0.03 -7.02
N ARG A 35 -3.29 -0.54 -5.88
CA ARG A 35 -4.34 -0.02 -5.00
C ARG A 35 -3.89 -0.11 -3.56
N ARG A 36 -4.12 0.96 -2.80
CA ARG A 36 -4.03 0.89 -1.33
C ARG A 36 -5.26 0.17 -0.78
N PRO A 37 -5.09 -0.91 0.01
CA PRO A 37 -6.22 -1.59 0.62
C PRO A 37 -6.95 -0.70 1.60
N THR A 38 -8.26 -0.90 1.73
CA THR A 38 -9.03 -0.32 2.83
C THR A 38 -8.72 -1.08 4.12
N LEU A 39 -8.96 -0.45 5.27
CA LEU A 39 -8.82 -1.13 6.56
C LEU A 39 -9.66 -2.42 6.63
N GLY A 40 -10.85 -2.42 6.02
CA GLY A 40 -11.71 -3.60 5.92
C GLY A 40 -11.05 -4.76 5.18
N THR A 41 -10.39 -4.51 4.04
CA THR A 41 -9.66 -5.53 3.28
C THR A 41 -8.47 -6.09 4.07
N VAL A 42 -7.75 -5.23 4.81
CA VAL A 42 -6.65 -5.71 5.66
C VAL A 42 -7.20 -6.56 6.82
N ALA A 43 -8.32 -6.14 7.43
CA ALA A 43 -8.94 -6.88 8.52
C ALA A 43 -9.44 -8.27 8.10
N THR A 44 -10.03 -8.41 6.90
CA THR A 44 -10.45 -9.73 6.41
C THR A 44 -9.25 -10.63 6.09
N LEU A 45 -8.18 -10.08 5.52
CA LEU A 45 -6.94 -10.82 5.29
C LEU A 45 -6.29 -11.28 6.60
N SER A 46 -6.24 -10.41 7.62
CA SER A 46 -5.73 -10.74 8.96
C SER A 46 -6.53 -11.87 9.61
N ARG A 47 -7.86 -11.82 9.54
CA ARG A 47 -8.73 -12.91 10.06
C ARG A 47 -8.53 -14.22 9.30
N ALA A 48 -8.51 -14.17 7.97
CA ALA A 48 -8.33 -15.38 7.15
C ALA A 48 -6.95 -16.03 7.40
N LEU A 49 -5.93 -15.21 7.58
CA LEU A 49 -4.58 -15.65 7.89
C LEU A 49 -4.37 -15.84 9.39
N ASP A 50 -5.37 -15.74 10.26
CA ASP A 50 -5.25 -15.87 11.72
C ASP A 50 -3.96 -15.23 12.30
N VAL A 51 -3.67 -14.01 11.86
CA VAL A 51 -2.52 -13.22 12.31
C VAL A 51 -2.98 -11.86 12.81
N PRO A 52 -2.32 -11.29 13.82
CA PRO A 52 -2.63 -9.95 14.31
C PRO A 52 -2.59 -8.92 13.17
N LEU A 53 -3.51 -7.95 13.20
CA LEU A 53 -3.59 -6.90 12.18
C LEU A 53 -2.27 -6.13 12.02
N ALA A 54 -1.55 -5.93 13.13
CA ALA A 54 -0.25 -5.26 13.16
C ALA A 54 0.83 -5.99 12.34
N GLU A 55 0.70 -7.31 12.12
CA GLU A 55 1.63 -8.06 11.28
C GLU A 55 1.30 -7.98 9.78
N VAL A 56 0.08 -7.55 9.44
CA VAL A 56 -0.38 -7.42 8.05
C VAL A 56 -0.17 -6.01 7.51
N ILE A 57 -0.23 -5.00 8.38
CA ILE A 57 -0.07 -3.59 8.02
C ILE A 57 1.40 -3.17 8.15
N ALA A 58 1.89 -2.42 7.16
CA ALA A 58 3.13 -1.68 7.28
C ALA A 58 2.83 -0.18 7.24
N ILE A 59 3.29 0.55 8.26
CA ILE A 59 3.30 2.02 8.24
C ILE A 59 4.54 2.42 7.46
N VAL A 60 4.35 2.89 6.24
CA VAL A 60 5.43 3.46 5.43
C VAL A 60 5.39 4.98 5.56
N GLU A 61 6.50 5.58 5.96
CA GLU A 61 6.65 7.03 5.84
C GLU A 61 6.59 7.39 4.36
N GLN A 62 5.66 8.28 4.00
CA GLN A 62 5.65 8.82 2.66
C GLN A 62 6.76 9.87 2.59
N PRO A 63 7.68 9.78 1.62
CA PRO A 63 8.64 10.85 1.42
C PRO A 63 7.85 12.14 1.25
N ARG A 64 8.11 13.13 2.11
CA ARG A 64 7.59 14.46 1.90
C ARG A 64 8.24 14.95 0.62
N LEU A 65 7.52 14.84 -0.49
CA LEU A 65 7.92 15.56 -1.69
C LEU A 65 8.03 17.03 -1.27
N PRO A 66 9.16 17.71 -1.56
CA PRO A 66 9.25 19.14 -1.30
C PRO A 66 8.01 19.76 -1.94
N ARG A 67 7.20 20.46 -1.12
CA ARG A 67 6.10 21.25 -1.66
C ARG A 67 6.76 22.15 -2.69
N GLY A 68 6.39 22.00 -3.95
CA GLY A 68 6.93 22.80 -5.03
C GLY A 68 6.97 24.23 -4.56
N GLY A 69 8.17 24.82 -4.56
CA GLY A 69 8.35 26.22 -4.25
C GLY A 69 7.32 26.98 -5.07
N GLN A 70 6.45 27.72 -4.39
CA GLN A 70 5.79 28.85 -5.03
C GLN A 70 6.91 29.63 -5.68
N SER A 71 6.83 29.78 -7.00
CA SER A 71 7.79 30.42 -7.87
C SER A 71 8.54 31.52 -7.11
N GLU A 72 9.87 31.37 -6.96
CA GLU A 72 10.67 32.56 -6.71
C GLU A 72 10.33 33.50 -7.87
N PRO A 73 9.75 34.69 -7.61
CA PRO A 73 9.69 35.68 -8.65
C PRO A 73 11.15 36.01 -8.98
N THR A 74 11.57 35.72 -10.20
CA THR A 74 12.76 36.33 -10.80
C THR A 74 12.50 37.84 -10.83
N GLN A 75 12.76 38.50 -9.70
CA GLN A 75 12.86 39.95 -9.63
C GLN A 75 14.34 40.25 -9.84
N ASP A 76 14.60 41.05 -10.86
CA ASP A 76 15.85 41.77 -11.12
C ASP A 76 16.98 41.03 -11.85
N LEU A 77 16.74 40.78 -13.14
CA LEU A 77 17.75 40.97 -14.19
C LEU A 77 17.22 42.09 -15.10
N LEU A 78 17.60 43.36 -14.93
CA LEU A 78 18.77 44.08 -15.50
C LEU A 78 18.56 45.60 -15.20
N PRO A 79 19.53 46.52 -15.42
CA PRO A 79 20.99 46.41 -15.56
C PRO A 79 21.74 47.29 -14.51
N LEU A 80 23.07 47.17 -14.41
CA LEU A 80 23.90 48.27 -13.92
C LEU A 80 24.45 49.00 -15.15
N GLU A 81 24.26 50.32 -15.14
CA GLU A 81 24.68 51.34 -16.12
C GLU A 81 26.09 51.14 -16.70
#